data_AF-A0A1L3GLH8-F1
#
_entry.id   AF-A0A1L3GLH8-F1
#
_cell.length_a   1.000
_cell.length_b   1.000
_cell.length_c   1.000
_cell.angle_alpha   90.00
_cell.angle_beta   90.00
_cell.angle_gamma   90.00
#
_symmetry.space_group_name_H-M   'P 1'
#
loop_
_entity.id
_entity.type
_entity.pdbx_description
1 polymer ?
#
loop_
_entity_poly.entity_id
_entity_poly.type
_entity_poly.pdbx_seq_one_letter_code
_entity_poly.pdbx_strand_id
1 'polypeptide(L)'
;MKKTILLIVGLSVFLLSGCYVCNKANWPEQPVLDHMNTMQKTQYLNDVKQNLINFRTTAVDLESHRLPHRPDEDPADCQRTGFHCEVARYVEVYAMPVLNDGEALQNLETRLEVAKINLLSAYALYETGSFGQARSLLKMYDKRYRKDVAIETAMVDNRDMEFATLGEAAQNLRSKLTN
;
A
#
# COMPACT_ATOMS: atom_id res chain seq x y z
N MET A 1 49.03 -33.29 4.80
CA MET A 1 48.36 -31.99 5.00
C MET A 1 47.59 -31.55 3.74
N LYS A 2 46.48 -32.23 3.40
CA LYS A 2 45.61 -31.85 2.25
C LYS A 2 44.10 -31.96 2.53
N LYS A 3 43.70 -32.50 3.69
CA LYS A 3 42.28 -32.76 4.02
C LYS A 3 41.65 -31.73 4.96
N THR A 4 42.46 -30.93 5.67
CA THR A 4 41.97 -29.94 6.64
C THR A 4 41.62 -28.58 6.01
N ILE A 5 42.17 -28.26 4.84
CA ILE A 5 41.93 -26.97 4.16
C ILE A 5 40.57 -26.96 3.44
N LEU A 6 40.08 -28.14 3.00
CA LEU A 6 38.81 -28.27 2.29
C LEU A 6 37.57 -28.04 3.18
N LEU A 7 37.68 -28.25 4.49
CA LEU A 7 36.57 -28.04 5.43
C LEU A 7 36.33 -26.56 5.77
N ILE A 8 37.37 -25.72 5.70
CA ILE A 8 37.27 -24.30 6.05
C ILE A 8 36.70 -23.47 4.87
N VAL A 9 36.95 -23.90 3.64
CA VAL A 9 36.39 -23.26 2.43
C VAL A 9 34.91 -23.63 2.24
N GLY A 10 34.49 -24.85 2.64
CA GLY A 10 33.09 -25.26 2.60
C GLY A 10 32.19 -24.49 3.59
N LEU A 11 32.73 -24.08 4.75
CA LEU A 11 31.98 -23.35 5.77
C LEU A 11 31.83 -21.85 5.47
N SER A 12 32.75 -21.27 4.70
CA SER A 12 32.73 -19.83 4.38
C SER A 12 31.84 -19.49 3.17
N VAL A 13 31.51 -20.45 2.31
CA VAL A 13 30.52 -20.26 1.22
C VAL A 13 29.08 -20.37 1.72
N PHE A 14 28.83 -21.13 2.80
CA PHE A 14 27.49 -21.23 3.40
C PHE A 14 27.06 -20.00 4.21
N LEU A 15 28.00 -19.14 4.60
CA LEU A 15 27.72 -17.90 5.32
C LEU A 15 27.51 -16.69 4.39
N LEU A 16 27.82 -16.81 3.09
CA LEU A 16 27.59 -15.76 2.08
C LEU A 16 26.35 -15.99 1.22
N SER A 17 25.69 -17.15 1.31
CA SER A 17 24.39 -17.42 0.68
C SER A 17 23.19 -16.97 1.53
N GLY A 18 23.44 -16.18 2.58
CA GLY A 18 22.44 -15.74 3.57
C GLY A 18 21.56 -14.55 3.18
N CYS A 19 21.55 -14.10 1.92
CA CYS A 19 20.64 -13.06 1.44
C CYS A 19 20.17 -13.34 -0.01
N TYR A 20 19.72 -14.57 -0.28
CA TYR A 20 18.99 -14.87 -1.53
C TYR A 20 17.63 -15.52 -1.26
N VAL A 21 17.03 -15.16 -0.13
CA VAL A 21 15.57 -15.05 -0.05
C VAL A 21 15.25 -13.58 -0.26
N CYS A 22 15.58 -13.05 -1.45
CA CYS A 22 14.76 -11.98 -1.99
C CYS A 22 13.36 -12.58 -2.06
N ASN A 23 12.47 -12.12 -1.18
CA ASN A 23 11.04 -12.40 -1.22
C ASN A 23 10.55 -12.17 -2.66
N LYS A 24 10.59 -13.21 -3.49
CA LYS A 24 9.49 -13.44 -4.42
C LYS A 24 8.35 -13.81 -3.49
N ALA A 25 7.69 -12.78 -2.96
CA ALA A 25 6.39 -12.94 -2.38
C ALA A 25 5.58 -13.70 -3.45
N ASN A 26 5.23 -14.94 -3.13
CA ASN A 26 4.25 -15.70 -3.88
C ASN A 26 2.93 -14.97 -3.65
N TRP A 27 2.75 -13.87 -4.38
CA TRP A 27 1.57 -13.02 -4.27
C TRP A 27 0.37 -13.87 -4.69
N PRO A 28 -0.65 -14.02 -3.82
CA PRO A 28 -1.86 -14.73 -4.20
C PRO A 28 -2.45 -14.21 -5.52
N GLU A 29 -3.05 -15.11 -6.30
CA GLU A 29 -3.86 -14.77 -7.47
C GLU A 29 -4.95 -13.76 -7.08
N GLN A 30 -5.41 -12.97 -8.07
CA GLN A 30 -6.43 -11.94 -7.83
C GLN A 30 -7.59 -12.51 -7.00
N PRO A 31 -7.98 -11.83 -5.91
CA PRO A 31 -9.00 -12.35 -5.01
C PRO A 31 -10.36 -12.36 -5.71
N VAL A 32 -11.06 -13.48 -5.63
CA VAL A 32 -12.43 -13.62 -6.16
C VAL A 32 -13.44 -13.23 -5.07
N LEU A 33 -13.74 -11.94 -4.99
CA LEU A 33 -14.61 -11.38 -3.94
C LEU A 33 -16.06 -11.91 -4.02
N ASP A 34 -16.56 -12.24 -5.21
CA ASP A 34 -17.95 -12.66 -5.45
C ASP A 34 -18.34 -13.97 -4.75
N HIS A 35 -17.36 -14.81 -4.40
CA HIS A 35 -17.59 -16.07 -3.70
C HIS A 35 -17.35 -15.97 -2.19
N MET A 36 -16.91 -14.82 -1.69
CA MET A 36 -16.69 -14.60 -0.27
C MET A 36 -18.01 -14.30 0.43
N ASN A 37 -18.25 -14.99 1.55
CA ASN A 37 -19.34 -14.60 2.45
C ASN A 37 -19.00 -13.28 3.19
N THR A 38 -19.98 -12.70 3.88
CA THR A 38 -19.82 -11.41 4.58
C THR A 38 -18.65 -11.40 5.56
N MET A 39 -18.45 -12.46 6.35
CA MET A 39 -17.34 -12.55 7.30
C MET A 39 -15.98 -12.56 6.59
N GLN A 40 -15.86 -13.31 5.49
CA GLN A 40 -14.65 -13.35 4.68
C GLN A 40 -14.37 -11.98 4.03
N LYS A 41 -15.39 -11.30 3.51
CA LYS A 41 -15.26 -9.94 2.96
C LYS A 41 -14.80 -8.95 4.04
N THR A 42 -15.40 -8.98 5.22
CA THR A 42 -14.99 -8.11 6.34
C THR A 42 -13.54 -8.35 6.76
N GLN A 43 -13.13 -9.62 6.87
CA GLN A 43 -11.73 -9.95 7.17
C GLN A 43 -10.80 -9.43 6.08
N TYR A 44 -11.15 -9.66 4.81
CA TYR A 44 -10.38 -9.18 3.66
C TYR A 44 -10.20 -7.65 3.69
N LEU A 45 -11.26 -6.89 3.95
CA LEU A 45 -11.19 -5.42 4.07
C LEU A 45 -10.22 -5.00 5.19
N ASN A 46 -10.27 -5.67 6.34
CA ASN A 46 -9.37 -5.39 7.45
C ASN A 46 -7.92 -5.70 7.10
N ASP A 47 -7.65 -6.83 6.43
CA ASP A 47 -6.30 -7.22 6.01
C ASP A 47 -5.72 -6.24 4.98
N VAL A 48 -6.53 -5.83 3.99
CA VAL A 48 -6.12 -4.82 3.01
C VAL A 48 -5.78 -3.50 3.70
N LYS A 49 -6.66 -3.03 4.57
CA LYS A 49 -6.46 -1.78 5.33
C LYS A 49 -5.17 -1.84 6.17
N GLN A 50 -4.97 -2.91 6.93
CA GLN A 50 -3.79 -3.05 7.79
C GLN A 50 -2.49 -3.09 6.99
N ASN A 51 -2.46 -3.79 5.85
CA ASN A 51 -1.29 -3.82 4.99
C ASN A 51 -0.99 -2.44 4.38
N LEU A 52 -2.01 -1.69 3.96
CA LEU A 52 -1.82 -0.32 3.47
C LEU A 52 -1.29 0.62 4.54
N ILE A 53 -1.74 0.49 5.80
CA ILE A 53 -1.19 1.22 6.94
C ILE A 53 0.30 0.87 7.10
N ASN A 54 0.64 -0.42 7.11
CA ASN A 54 2.03 -0.86 7.23
C ASN A 54 2.90 -0.33 6.09
N PHE A 55 2.39 -0.32 4.85
CA PHE A 55 3.11 0.25 3.72
C PHE A 55 3.33 1.75 3.87
N ARG A 56 2.30 2.51 4.26
CA ARG A 56 2.43 3.95 4.51
C ARG A 56 3.47 4.23 5.59
N THR A 57 3.37 3.58 6.74
CA THR A 57 4.32 3.76 7.85
C THR A 57 5.75 3.40 7.43
N THR A 58 5.92 2.29 6.72
CA THR A 58 7.23 1.87 6.19
C THR A 58 7.77 2.89 5.18
N ALA A 59 6.93 3.47 4.32
CA ALA A 59 7.33 4.50 3.37
C ALA A 59 7.86 5.75 4.08
N VAL A 60 7.11 6.24 5.08
CA VAL A 60 7.51 7.40 5.91
C VAL A 60 8.81 7.12 6.65
N ASP A 61 8.94 5.93 7.24
CA ASP A 61 10.16 5.51 7.92
C ASP A 61 11.34 5.48 6.94
N LEU A 62 11.21 4.84 5.78
CA LEU A 62 12.27 4.78 4.77
C LEU A 62 12.68 6.17 4.27
N GLU A 63 11.73 7.08 4.07
CA GLU A 63 12.01 8.45 3.64
C GLU A 63 12.75 9.24 4.74
N SER A 64 12.39 9.05 6.02
CA SER A 64 13.09 9.70 7.14
C SER A 64 14.56 9.27 7.27
N HIS A 65 14.92 8.12 6.69
CA HIS A 65 16.29 7.58 6.66
C HIS A 65 17.01 7.81 5.32
N ARG A 66 16.35 8.43 4.32
CA ARG A 66 16.98 8.74 3.04
C ARG A 66 17.78 10.04 3.12
N LEU A 67 19.02 10.00 2.60
CA LEU A 67 19.77 11.22 2.27
C LEU A 67 19.00 11.99 1.17
N PRO A 68 19.04 13.34 1.18
CA PRO A 68 18.22 14.16 0.29
C PRO A 68 18.37 13.75 -1.17
N HIS A 69 17.27 13.26 -1.76
CA HIS A 69 17.22 12.86 -3.16
C HIS A 69 17.41 14.07 -4.08
N ARG A 70 18.15 13.87 -5.18
CA ARG A 70 18.20 14.83 -6.28
C ARG A 70 16.92 14.71 -7.10
N PRO A 71 16.34 15.83 -7.56
CA PRO A 71 15.01 15.89 -8.20
C PRO A 71 14.94 15.24 -9.59
N ASP A 72 16.00 14.58 -10.06
CA ASP A 72 16.15 14.15 -11.46
C ASP A 72 15.90 12.64 -11.65
N GLU A 73 15.56 11.90 -10.59
CA GLU A 73 15.19 10.49 -10.68
C GLU A 73 13.66 10.36 -10.72
N ASP A 74 13.08 10.60 -11.90
CA ASP A 74 11.77 10.03 -12.21
C ASP A 74 11.87 8.51 -11.98
N PRO A 75 10.97 7.89 -11.18
CA PRO A 75 11.03 6.45 -10.98
C PRO A 75 10.77 5.78 -12.32
N ALA A 76 11.84 5.17 -12.86
CA ALA A 76 11.80 4.37 -14.07
C ALA A 76 10.66 3.35 -13.98
N ASP A 77 9.95 3.17 -15.09
CA ASP A 77 8.91 2.14 -15.28
C ASP A 77 9.17 0.90 -14.42
N CYS A 78 8.21 0.50 -13.59
CA CYS A 78 8.36 -0.55 -12.58
C CYS A 78 8.82 -1.89 -13.19
N GLN A 79 10.13 -2.09 -13.32
CA GLN A 79 10.76 -3.35 -13.71
C GLN A 79 10.88 -4.30 -12.50
N ARG A 80 9.77 -4.45 -11.76
CA ARG A 80 9.50 -5.49 -10.73
C ARG A 80 10.30 -5.44 -9.43
N THR A 81 11.22 -4.49 -9.23
CA THR A 81 12.05 -4.45 -8.02
C THR A 81 11.95 -3.11 -7.30
N GLY A 82 11.71 -3.15 -5.98
CA GLY A 82 11.68 -1.98 -5.12
C GLY A 82 10.36 -1.82 -4.35
N PHE A 83 10.45 -1.17 -3.19
CA PHE A 83 9.31 -0.99 -2.29
C PHE A 83 8.13 -0.25 -2.94
N HIS A 84 8.40 0.78 -3.75
CA HIS A 84 7.34 1.49 -4.49
C HIS A 84 6.59 0.58 -5.49
N CYS A 85 7.28 -0.35 -6.17
CA CYS A 85 6.64 -1.32 -7.07
C CYS A 85 5.83 -2.36 -6.31
N GLU A 86 6.28 -2.76 -5.12
CA GLU A 86 5.53 -3.66 -4.25
C GLU A 86 4.21 -3.03 -3.80
N VAL A 87 4.25 -1.77 -3.35
CA VAL A 87 3.06 -1.01 -2.97
C VAL A 87 2.11 -0.83 -4.16
N ALA A 88 2.63 -0.41 -5.33
CA ALA A 88 1.81 -0.23 -6.53
C ALA A 88 1.09 -1.52 -6.94
N ARG A 89 1.83 -2.64 -6.94
CA ARG A 89 1.26 -3.95 -7.26
C ARG A 89 0.25 -4.41 -6.22
N TYR A 90 0.52 -4.18 -4.93
CA TYR A 90 -0.41 -4.55 -3.87
C TYR A 90 -1.74 -3.81 -4.03
N VAL A 91 -1.68 -2.50 -4.30
CA VAL A 91 -2.87 -1.69 -4.55
C VAL A 91 -3.64 -2.24 -5.76
N GLU A 92 -2.95 -2.54 -6.86
CA GLU A 92 -3.58 -3.08 -8.07
C GLU A 92 -4.25 -4.44 -7.83
N VAL A 93 -3.56 -5.36 -7.15
CA VAL A 93 -4.03 -6.75 -7.01
C VAL A 93 -5.04 -6.91 -5.88
N TYR A 94 -4.90 -6.17 -4.78
CA TYR A 94 -5.71 -6.39 -3.57
C TYR A 94 -6.64 -5.22 -3.22
N ALA A 95 -6.20 -3.96 -3.36
CA ALA A 95 -7.07 -2.84 -3.04
C ALA A 95 -8.11 -2.59 -4.14
N MET A 96 -7.68 -2.53 -5.41
CA MET A 96 -8.55 -2.19 -6.54
C MET A 96 -9.77 -3.12 -6.71
N PRO A 97 -9.71 -4.44 -6.47
CA PRO A 97 -10.90 -5.28 -6.49
C PRO A 97 -12.01 -4.79 -5.55
N VAL A 98 -11.66 -4.47 -4.30
CA VAL A 98 -12.63 -3.92 -3.32
C VAL A 98 -13.08 -2.52 -3.68
N LEU A 99 -12.17 -1.69 -4.19
CA LEU A 99 -12.53 -0.35 -4.63
C LEU A 99 -13.53 -0.36 -5.81
N ASN A 100 -13.67 -1.48 -6.51
CA ASN A 100 -14.62 -1.62 -7.62
C ASN A 100 -15.76 -2.61 -7.31
N ASP A 101 -15.81 -3.18 -6.11
CA ASP A 101 -16.90 -4.06 -5.68
C ASP A 101 -18.19 -3.23 -5.50
N GLY A 102 -19.14 -3.44 -6.42
CA GLY A 102 -20.41 -2.72 -6.42
C GLY A 102 -21.27 -3.00 -5.20
N GLU A 103 -21.19 -4.19 -4.62
CA GLU A 103 -21.92 -4.56 -3.40
C GLU A 103 -21.36 -3.81 -2.20
N ALA A 104 -20.03 -3.80 -2.06
CA ALA A 104 -19.33 -3.11 -0.98
C ALA A 104 -19.55 -1.58 -1.01
N LEU A 105 -19.75 -1.01 -2.20
CA LEU A 105 -20.05 0.41 -2.39
C LEU A 105 -21.50 0.79 -2.05
N GLN A 106 -22.44 -0.15 -2.19
CA GLN A 106 -23.86 0.08 -1.92
C GLN A 106 -24.24 -0.17 -0.46
N ASN A 107 -23.55 -1.07 0.23
CA ASN A 107 -23.75 -1.32 1.66
C ASN A 107 -23.08 -0.22 2.51
N LEU A 108 -23.88 0.45 3.35
CA LEU A 108 -23.45 1.57 4.19
C LEU A 108 -22.31 1.19 5.15
N GLU A 109 -22.34 -0.02 5.71
CA GLU A 109 -21.37 -0.52 6.68
C GLU A 109 -19.99 -0.70 6.04
N THR A 110 -19.94 -1.28 4.84
CA THR A 110 -18.68 -1.52 4.11
C THR A 110 -18.19 -0.28 3.40
N ARG A 111 -19.09 0.63 2.99
CA ARG A 111 -18.73 1.82 2.21
C ARG A 111 -17.71 2.72 2.91
N LEU A 112 -17.80 2.86 4.23
CA LEU A 112 -16.81 3.62 5.01
C LEU A 112 -15.44 2.94 4.97
N GLU A 113 -15.38 1.62 5.13
CA GLU A 113 -14.13 0.87 5.05
C GLU A 113 -13.53 0.92 3.65
N VAL A 114 -14.35 0.86 2.60
CA VAL A 114 -13.88 1.07 1.22
C VAL A 114 -13.33 2.48 1.03
N ALA A 115 -13.96 3.51 1.60
CA ALA A 115 -13.46 4.89 1.54
C ALA A 115 -12.09 5.04 2.24
N LYS A 116 -11.91 4.41 3.41
CA LYS A 116 -10.61 4.35 4.12
C LYS A 116 -9.55 3.66 3.27
N ILE A 117 -9.85 2.49 2.71
CA ILE A 117 -8.92 1.74 1.85
C ILE A 117 -8.52 2.57 0.63
N ASN A 118 -9.47 3.28 0.01
CA ASN A 118 -9.19 4.14 -1.14
C ASN A 118 -8.16 5.23 -0.78
N LEU A 119 -8.43 5.95 0.31
CA LEU A 119 -7.58 7.06 0.72
C LEU A 119 -6.22 6.59 1.23
N LEU A 120 -6.17 5.48 1.98
CA LEU A 120 -4.92 4.84 2.40
C LEU A 120 -4.09 4.36 1.21
N SER A 121 -4.72 3.79 0.18
CA SER A 121 -4.04 3.38 -1.06
C SER A 121 -3.43 4.60 -1.77
N ALA A 122 -4.17 5.71 -1.84
CA ALA A 122 -3.66 6.96 -2.42
C ALA A 122 -2.46 7.51 -1.64
N TYR A 123 -2.50 7.48 -0.29
CA TYR A 123 -1.39 7.88 0.56
C TYR A 123 -0.17 6.96 0.42
N ALA A 124 -0.35 5.64 0.46
CA ALA A 124 0.75 4.70 0.32
C ALA A 124 1.49 4.88 -1.03
N LEU A 125 0.74 5.16 -2.11
CA LEU A 125 1.32 5.50 -3.41
C LEU A 125 2.03 6.87 -3.41
N TYR A 126 1.46 7.87 -2.74
CA TYR A 126 2.10 9.18 -2.62
C TYR A 126 3.43 9.08 -1.86
N GLU A 127 3.44 8.45 -0.68
CA GLU A 127 4.64 8.36 0.17
C GLU A 127 5.75 7.48 -0.48
N THR A 128 5.40 6.66 -1.47
CA THR A 128 6.37 5.88 -2.27
C THR A 128 6.76 6.53 -3.59
N GLY A 129 6.31 7.75 -3.88
CA GLY A 129 6.65 8.50 -5.10
C GLY A 129 5.81 8.17 -6.34
N SER A 130 4.77 7.33 -6.21
CA SER A 130 3.86 6.96 -7.30
C SER A 130 2.74 8.01 -7.50
N PHE A 131 3.12 9.28 -7.71
CA PHE A 131 2.21 10.43 -7.68
C PHE A 131 1.05 10.36 -8.69
N GLY A 132 1.30 9.85 -9.90
CA GLY A 132 0.27 9.70 -10.92
C GLY A 132 -0.85 8.74 -10.49
N GLN A 133 -0.48 7.60 -9.88
CA GLN A 133 -1.44 6.62 -9.38
C GLN A 133 -2.16 7.14 -8.13
N ALA A 134 -1.43 7.80 -7.22
CA ALA A 134 -2.01 8.47 -6.06
C ALA A 134 -3.09 9.50 -6.46
N ARG A 135 -2.81 10.32 -7.48
CA ARG A 135 -3.77 11.31 -8.01
C ARG A 135 -5.00 10.64 -8.64
N SER A 136 -4.82 9.50 -9.31
CA SER A 136 -5.94 8.72 -9.88
C SER A 136 -6.87 8.21 -8.79
N LEU A 137 -6.32 7.63 -7.72
CA LEU A 137 -7.11 7.14 -6.59
C LEU A 137 -7.79 8.28 -5.82
N LEU A 138 -7.09 9.38 -5.57
CA LEU A 138 -7.69 10.56 -4.96
C LEU A 138 -8.85 11.12 -5.79
N LYS A 139 -8.72 11.15 -7.12
CA LYS A 139 -9.83 11.53 -8.01
C LYS A 139 -11.01 10.55 -7.91
N MET A 140 -10.74 9.25 -7.75
CA MET A 140 -11.78 8.25 -7.53
C MET A 140 -12.49 8.46 -6.19
N TYR A 141 -11.74 8.70 -5.11
CA TYR A 141 -12.27 9.07 -3.80
C TYR A 141 -13.16 10.32 -3.91
N ASP A 142 -12.65 11.39 -4.52
CA ASP A 142 -13.36 12.67 -4.66
C ASP A 142 -14.66 12.52 -5.43
N LYS A 143 -14.66 11.72 -6.50
CA LYS A 143 -15.86 11.45 -7.30
C LYS A 143 -16.96 10.77 -6.47
N ARG A 144 -16.59 9.92 -5.52
CA ARG A 144 -17.52 9.06 -4.76
C ARG A 144 -17.96 9.68 -3.45
N TYR A 145 -17.05 10.32 -2.71
CA TYR A 145 -17.25 10.61 -1.29
C TYR A 145 -17.14 12.09 -0.92
N ARG A 146 -16.59 12.96 -1.76
CA ARG A 146 -16.36 14.38 -1.40
C ARG A 146 -17.61 15.14 -0.97
N LYS A 147 -18.78 14.75 -1.47
CA LYS A 147 -20.08 15.36 -1.12
C LYS A 147 -20.83 14.58 -0.03
N ASP A 148 -20.31 13.45 0.40
CA ASP A 148 -20.88 12.61 1.44
C ASP A 148 -20.33 13.04 2.80
N VAL A 149 -21.08 13.88 3.50
CA VAL A 149 -20.68 14.44 4.81
C VAL A 149 -20.39 13.32 5.81
N ALA A 150 -21.16 12.23 5.82
CA ALA A 150 -20.97 11.15 6.78
C ALA A 150 -19.61 10.45 6.60
N ILE A 151 -19.13 10.35 5.34
CA ILE A 151 -17.81 9.80 5.05
C ILE A 151 -16.71 10.83 5.34
N GLU A 152 -16.87 12.08 4.88
CA GLU A 152 -15.85 13.12 5.07
C GLU A 152 -15.59 13.43 6.55
N THR A 153 -16.62 13.39 7.41
CA THR A 153 -16.47 13.61 8.86
C THR A 153 -16.23 12.34 9.65
N ALA A 154 -16.16 11.17 8.99
CA ALA A 154 -15.91 9.92 9.67
C ALA A 154 -14.54 9.97 10.35
N MET A 155 -14.52 9.64 11.64
CA MET A 155 -13.27 9.59 12.40
C MET A 155 -12.39 8.45 11.88
N VAL A 156 -11.10 8.75 11.76
CA VAL A 156 -10.06 7.78 11.44
C VAL A 156 -9.25 7.58 12.72
N ASP A 157 -8.69 6.39 12.92
CA ASP A 157 -7.67 6.25 13.95
C ASP A 157 -6.48 7.14 13.56
N ASN A 158 -6.17 8.13 14.38
CA ASN A 158 -5.07 9.06 14.14
C ASN A 158 -3.74 8.31 13.95
N ARG A 159 -3.59 7.08 14.45
CA ARG A 159 -2.39 6.26 14.25
C ARG A 159 -2.24 5.74 12.82
N ASP A 160 -3.34 5.62 12.09
CA ASP A 160 -3.34 5.05 10.74
C ASP A 160 -2.96 6.12 9.69
N MET A 161 -3.49 7.33 9.87
CA MET A 161 -3.41 8.40 8.87
C MET A 161 -2.88 9.74 9.37
N GLU A 162 -2.70 9.94 10.68
CA GLU A 162 -2.33 11.22 11.32
C GLU A 162 -3.37 12.35 11.19
N PHE A 163 -4.57 12.03 10.70
CA PHE A 163 -5.67 12.98 10.54
C PHE A 163 -6.89 12.53 11.35
N ALA A 164 -7.66 13.49 11.85
CA ALA A 164 -8.84 13.19 12.65
C ALA A 164 -10.00 12.65 11.80
N THR A 165 -10.05 13.02 10.51
CA THR A 165 -11.14 12.67 9.60
C THR A 165 -10.65 12.32 8.19
N LEU A 166 -11.46 11.57 7.44
CA LEU A 166 -11.16 11.27 6.04
C LEU A 166 -11.13 12.53 5.15
N GLY A 167 -12.00 13.50 5.42
CA GLY A 167 -12.02 14.76 4.65
C GLY A 167 -10.75 15.59 4.84
N GLU A 168 -10.24 15.66 6.07
CA GLU A 168 -8.97 16.33 6.38
C GLU A 168 -7.79 15.66 5.67
N ALA A 169 -7.71 14.33 5.75
CA ALA A 169 -6.71 13.55 5.04
C ALA A 169 -6.79 13.76 3.51
N ALA A 170 -7.99 13.71 2.94
CA ALA A 170 -8.18 13.96 1.51
C ALA A 170 -7.76 15.38 1.11
N GLN A 171 -8.06 16.39 1.93
CA GLN A 171 -7.63 17.77 1.68
C GLN A 171 -6.11 17.93 1.72
N ASN A 172 -5.45 17.30 2.69
CA ASN A 172 -4.00 17.31 2.78
C ASN A 172 -3.34 16.62 1.57
N LEU A 173 -3.85 15.46 1.16
CA LEU A 173 -3.31 14.78 -0.02
C LEU A 173 -3.52 15.59 -1.31
N ARG A 174 -4.66 16.29 -1.44
CA ARG A 174 -4.91 17.22 -2.56
C ARG A 174 -3.85 18.32 -2.62
N SER A 175 -3.50 18.94 -1.49
CA SER A 175 -2.50 20.01 -1.47
C SER A 175 -1.10 19.48 -1.82
N LYS A 176 -0.74 18.30 -1.29
CA LYS A 176 0.53 17.62 -1.61
C LYS A 176 0.68 17.28 -3.10
N LEU A 177 -0.40 16.83 -3.76
CA LEU A 177 -0.38 16.38 -5.16
C LEU A 177 -0.63 17.46 -6.21
N THR A 178 -0.90 18.71 -5.80
CA THR A 178 -1.12 19.85 -6.71
C THR A 178 0.15 20.67 -6.94
N ASN A 179 1.11 20.56 -6.01
CA ASN A 179 2.46 21.12 -6.15
C ASN A 179 3.39 20.16 -6.89
#